data_AF-A0A940AMP5-F1
#
_entry.id   AF-A0A940AMP5-F1
#
_cell.length_a   1.000
_cell.length_b   1.000
_cell.length_c   1.000
_cell.angle_alpha   90.00
_cell.angle_beta   90.00
_cell.angle_gamma   90.00
#
_symmetry.space_group_name_H-M   'P 1'
#
loop_
_entity.id
_entity.type
_entity.pdbx_description
1 polymer ?
#
loop_
_entity_poly.entity_id
_entity_poly.type
_entity_poly.pdbx_seq_one_letter_code
_entity_poly.pdbx_strand_id
1 'polypeptide(L)' 'LSGAINNAPTKKIPIFDFEVPTELPGVDPAILDPRDTYADASVWEGKAKDLAGRFIKNFVKYEGNAAGKALVKAGPQL' A
#
# COMPACT_ATOMS: atom_id res chain seq x y z
N LEU A 1 7.75 -20.82 5.86
CA LEU A 1 6.44 -20.19 5.56
C LEU A 1 5.63 -21.15 4.70
N SER A 2 4.30 -21.20 4.84
CA SER A 2 3.44 -22.17 4.12
C SER A 2 3.15 -21.82 2.66
N GLY A 3 3.37 -20.57 2.25
CA GLY A 3 3.10 -20.09 0.88
C GLY A 3 1.64 -19.77 0.59
N ALA A 4 0.72 -19.93 1.55
CA ALA A 4 -0.71 -19.71 1.36
C ALA A 4 -1.07 -18.32 0.79
N ILE A 5 -0.32 -17.28 1.17
CA ILE A 5 -0.52 -15.90 0.70
C ILE A 5 -0.37 -15.73 -0.81
N ASN A 6 0.41 -16.59 -1.48
CA ASN A 6 0.67 -16.48 -2.92
C ASN A 6 -0.56 -16.82 -3.77
N ASN A 7 -1.55 -17.53 -3.20
CA ASN A 7 -2.76 -17.96 -3.90
C ASN A 7 -4.03 -17.37 -3.30
N ALA A 8 -3.91 -16.52 -2.27
CA ALA A 8 -5.07 -15.89 -1.63
C ALA A 8 -5.69 -14.86 -2.57
N PRO A 9 -7.04 -14.75 -2.62
CA PRO A 9 -7.70 -13.69 -3.39
C PRO A 9 -7.29 -12.32 -2.85
N THR A 10 -6.88 -11.42 -3.74
CA THR A 10 -6.39 -10.08 -3.37
C THR A 10 -7.35 -8.97 -3.74
N LYS A 11 -7.20 -7.83 -3.07
CA LYS A 11 -7.79 -6.55 -3.46
C LYS A 11 -6.72 -5.47 -3.49
N LYS A 12 -6.92 -4.47 -4.35
CA LYS A 12 -6.02 -3.33 -4.43
C LYS A 12 -6.44 -2.25 -3.43
N ILE A 13 -5.49 -1.75 -2.67
CA ILE A 13 -5.68 -0.58 -1.80
C ILE A 13 -5.23 0.68 -2.55
N PRO A 14 -6.01 1.79 -2.48
CA PRO A 14 -5.64 3.03 -3.15
C PRO A 14 -4.36 3.66 -2.59
N ILE A 15 -3.86 4.70 -3.28
CA ILE A 15 -2.68 5.51 -2.93
C ILE A 15 -1.35 4.75 -3.09
N PHE A 16 -1.16 3.62 -2.42
CA PHE A 16 0.11 2.87 -2.43
C PHE A 16 0.16 1.70 -3.43
N ASP A 17 -0.95 1.44 -4.13
CA ASP A 17 -1.06 0.40 -5.14
C ASP A 17 -0.81 -1.04 -4.62
N PHE A 18 -1.01 -1.26 -3.32
CA PHE A 18 -0.77 -2.56 -2.69
C PHE A 18 -1.87 -3.57 -3.04
N GLU A 19 -1.44 -4.78 -3.39
CA GLU A 19 -2.30 -5.96 -3.37
C GLU A 19 -2.28 -6.57 -1.97
N VAL A 20 -3.43 -6.57 -1.31
CA VAL A 20 -3.60 -7.20 0.00
C VAL A 20 -4.51 -8.42 -0.12
N PRO A 21 -4.22 -9.52 0.58
CA PRO A 21 -5.13 -10.65 0.63
C PRO A 21 -6.44 -10.24 1.29
N THR A 22 -7.55 -10.79 0.80
CA THR A 22 -8.89 -10.60 1.38
C THR A 22 -9.18 -11.61 2.48
N GLU A 23 -8.44 -12.73 2.51
CA GLU A 23 -8.51 -13.76 3.54
C GLU A 23 -7.15 -14.48 3.68
N LEU A 24 -6.84 -14.95 4.89
CA LEU A 24 -5.68 -15.79 5.17
C LEU A 24 -6.01 -16.78 6.30
N PRO A 25 -5.52 -18.04 6.24
CA PRO A 25 -5.73 -19.01 7.32
C PRO A 25 -5.17 -18.51 8.66
N GLY A 26 -6.03 -18.49 9.68
CA GLY A 26 -5.65 -18.08 11.04
C GLY A 26 -5.50 -16.57 11.24
N VAL A 27 -5.94 -15.75 10.28
CA VAL A 27 -5.91 -14.27 10.38
C VAL A 27 -7.33 -13.74 10.33
N ASP A 28 -7.63 -12.75 11.18
CA ASP A 28 -8.89 -12.02 11.14
C ASP A 28 -8.99 -11.18 9.86
N PRO A 29 -9.99 -11.39 8.98
CA PRO A 29 -10.14 -10.59 7.77
C PRO A 29 -10.29 -9.09 8.02
N ALA A 30 -10.82 -8.68 9.19
CA ALA A 30 -11.08 -7.28 9.51
C ALA A 30 -9.80 -6.42 9.67
N ILE A 31 -8.63 -7.06 9.78
CA ILE A 31 -7.33 -6.35 9.89
C ILE A 31 -6.55 -6.31 8.57
N LEU A 32 -6.99 -7.05 7.55
CA LEU A 32 -6.24 -7.20 6.29
C LEU A 32 -6.32 -5.94 5.42
N ASP A 33 -7.46 -5.23 5.48
CA ASP A 33 -7.56 -3.88 4.95
C ASP A 33 -7.39 -2.88 6.10
N PRO A 34 -6.30 -2.11 6.12
CA PRO A 34 -6.07 -1.15 7.19
C PRO A 34 -7.19 -0.10 7.28
N ARG A 35 -7.99 0.13 6.22
CA ARG A 35 -9.14 1.04 6.27
C ARG A 35 -10.22 0.58 7.24
N ASP A 36 -10.41 -0.73 7.34
CA ASP A 36 -11.46 -1.34 8.17
C ASP A 36 -11.13 -1.26 9.67
N THR A 37 -9.88 -0.91 10.02
CA THR A 37 -9.42 -0.71 11.41
C THR A 37 -9.67 0.70 11.95
N TYR A 38 -10.13 1.63 11.10
CA TYR A 38 -10.47 2.99 11.49
C TYR A 38 -11.98 3.13 11.64
N ALA A 39 -12.41 3.98 12.59
CA ALA A 39 -13.83 4.31 12.74
C ALA A 39 -14.40 5.06 11.51
N ASP A 40 -13.55 5.76 10.77
CA ASP A 40 -13.89 6.43 9.51
C ASP A 40 -12.73 6.27 8.51
N ALA A 41 -13.05 5.74 7.32
CA ALA A 41 -12.09 5.54 6.24
C ALA A 41 -11.43 6.84 5.76
N SER A 42 -12.09 8.00 5.94
CA SER A 42 -11.54 9.31 5.60
C SER A 42 -10.29 9.65 6.44
N VAL A 43 -10.25 9.18 7.69
CA VAL A 43 -9.09 9.36 8.60
C VAL A 43 -7.90 8.54 8.10
N TRP A 44 -8.14 7.31 7.62
CA TRP A 44 -7.11 6.52 6.97
C TRP A 44 -6.62 7.21 5.70
N GLU A 45 -7.53 7.73 4.87
CA GLU A 45 -7.17 8.38 3.60
C GLU A 45 -6.29 9.62 3.83
N GLY A 46 -6.64 10.47 4.80
CA GLY A 46 -5.82 11.63 5.17
C GLY A 46 -4.39 11.23 5.59
N LYS A 47 -4.26 10.19 6.41
CA LYS A 47 -2.96 9.66 6.85
C LYS A 47 -2.18 9.01 5.72
N ALA A 48 -2.85 8.26 4.85
CA ALA A 48 -2.25 7.63 3.69
C ALA A 48 -1.72 8.68 2.71
N LYS A 49 -2.44 9.79 2.49
CA LYS A 49 -1.98 10.90 1.65
C LYS A 49 -0.76 11.62 2.23
N ASP A 50 -0.75 11.88 3.55
CA ASP A 50 0.43 12.47 4.21
C ASP A 50 1.67 11.56 4.08
N LEU A 51 1.49 10.26 4.32
CA LEU A 51 2.56 9.28 4.18
C LEU A 51 3.07 9.20 2.73
N ALA A 52 2.16 9.15 1.76
CA ALA A 52 2.50 9.13 0.34
C ALA A 52 3.32 10.36 -0.06
N GLY A 53 2.92 11.56 0.38
CA GLY A 53 3.66 12.78 0.15
C GLY A 53 5.09 12.73 0.71
N ARG A 54 5.28 12.12 1.90
CA ARG A 54 6.61 11.90 2.48
C ARG A 54 7.45 10.91 1.66
N PHE A 55 6.85 9.82 1.18
CA PHE A 55 7.53 8.86 0.31
C PHE A 55 8.00 9.51 -0.99
N ILE A 56 7.09 10.22 -1.69
CA ILE A 56 7.39 10.92 -2.94
C ILE A 56 8.53 11.92 -2.71
N LYS A 57 8.40 12.79 -1.70
CA LYS A 57 9.43 13.80 -1.38
C LYS A 57 10.79 13.16 -1.09
N ASN A 58 10.82 12.07 -0.33
CA ASN A 58 12.07 11.37 -0.03
C ASN A 58 12.67 10.69 -1.27
N PHE A 59 11.84 10.24 -2.20
CA PHE A 59 12.29 9.47 -3.36
C PHE A 59 12.95 10.32 -4.44
N VAL A 60 12.65 11.62 -4.52
CA VAL A 60 13.26 12.58 -5.47
C VAL A 60 14.78 12.46 -5.55
N LYS A 61 15.47 12.20 -4.42
CA LYS A 61 16.94 12.07 -4.37
C LYS A 61 17.49 10.84 -5.12
N TYR A 62 16.63 9.89 -5.47
CA TYR A 62 16.99 8.68 -6.21
C TYR A 62 16.65 8.76 -7.70
N GLU A 63 16.01 9.83 -8.17
CA GLU A 63 15.61 10.02 -9.58
C GLU A 63 16.77 10.51 -10.48
N GLY A 64 18.00 10.55 -9.98
CA GLY A 64 19.17 11.06 -10.70
C GLY A 64 19.60 10.24 -11.92
N ASN A 65 19.03 9.05 -12.13
CA ASN A 65 19.29 8.20 -13.31
C ASN A 65 17.98 7.58 -13.85
N ALA A 66 18.07 6.96 -15.03
CA ALA A 66 16.91 6.38 -15.71
C ALA A 66 16.22 5.27 -14.90
N ALA A 67 17.00 4.44 -14.18
CA ALA A 67 16.44 3.36 -13.36
C ALA A 67 15.64 3.92 -12.17
N GLY A 68 16.16 4.93 -11.49
CA GLY A 68 15.46 5.61 -10.39
C GLY A 68 14.16 6.26 -10.86
N LYS A 69 14.18 6.98 -11.99
CA LYS A 69 12.96 7.56 -12.57
C LYS A 69 11.90 6.53 -12.93
N ALA A 70 12.32 5.35 -13.39
CA ALA A 70 11.38 4.27 -13.73
C ALA A 70 10.63 3.74 -12.50
N LEU A 71 11.25 3.79 -11.31
CA LEU A 71 10.66 3.29 -10.06
C LEU A 71 9.58 4.23 -9.48
N VAL A 72 9.52 5.50 -9.89
CA VAL A 72 8.49 6.45 -9.43
C VAL A 72 7.07 5.93 -9.69
N LYS A 73 6.88 5.21 -10.81
CA LYS A 73 5.59 4.62 -11.21
C LYS A 73 5.12 3.49 -10.30
N ALA A 74 6.03 2.86 -9.55
CA ALA A 74 5.72 1.82 -8.58
C ALA A 74 5.52 2.37 -7.16
N GLY A 75 5.79 3.66 -6.95
CA GLY A 75 5.55 4.34 -5.69
C GLY A 75 4.10 4.79 -5.51
N PRO A 76 3.77 5.41 -4.37
CA PRO A 76 2.43 5.92 -4.16
C PRO A 76 2.06 7.04 -5.14
N GLN A 77 0.78 7.08 -5.52
CA GLN A 77 0.21 8.06 -6.44
C GLN A 77 -0.82 8.92 -5.68
N LEU A 78 -0.67 10.25 -5.79
CA LEU A 78 -1.56 11.25 -5.20
C LEU A 78 -2.34 12.00 -6.27
#